data_AF-A0A958KIH0-F1
#
_entry.id   AF-A0A958KIH0-F1
#
_cell.length_a   1.000
_cell.length_b   1.000
_cell.length_c   1.000
_cell.angle_alpha   90.00
_cell.angle_beta   90.00
_cell.angle_gamma   90.00
#
_symmetry.space_group_name_H-M   'P 1'
#
loop_
_entity.id
_entity.type
_entity.pdbx_description
1 polymer ?
#
loop_
_entity_poly.entity_id
_entity_poly.type
_entity_poly.pdbx_seq_one_letter_code
_entity_poly.pdbx_strand_id
1 'polypeptide(L)'
;MNAFAAPPLWWTVVIFASLVLVLRGNVAPMPSYVWGVFALPFLSHAVAGYATGSLEVLWSPYQKLEIFSSDDFVGGYSIEVNNAGYQWISNLTRENLDRHPDKFKLERRGYGGNDLPYRFAPEAKSSLIVGAGTGNDVAAAIRSNISRILAVEIDPEIVELGRRYHPEKPYESSSVQVVVSDARAVFNTTAEKFDVVVFGLLDSHTTSGRTSQRLDSFVYTKESLERAKALLSESGILFLKFATPERYIHHRLFNLVLEVFGEQPLVLSLPRTAGDVGGVVFLSGSKSTIENALRNNSELRQIAEQMSFSPSIDLNVPLTTDDWPYLYLEYPKIPLVFGLFGIILIGLYFFNAKRSRADIKLFPFSTEDAHFFFLGAAFLLFEVQNISKASLILGNTWEVNAMIIFSIMMLILLANFLVSKFPKIPTLPCFLLLLASIACLYFTDLSSISIEDAMLRAFTVTFLVTSPLFLSGICFIRAFEQSERRDRAYGVNMFGSLVGGLLEFFSFLFGIKFLLVLVFCLYSFALLSRPR
;
A
#
# COMPACT_ATOMS: atom_id res chain seq x y z
N MET A 1 -3.83 23.90 -10.60
CA MET A 1 -3.36 22.87 -9.65
C MET A 1 -4.54 22.02 -9.26
N ASN A 2 -4.39 20.70 -9.36
CA ASN A 2 -5.34 19.75 -8.80
C ASN A 2 -5.36 19.93 -7.26
N ALA A 3 -6.54 19.97 -6.63
CA ALA A 3 -6.64 20.12 -5.17
C ALA A 3 -5.91 18.96 -4.44
N PHE A 4 -5.83 17.79 -5.08
CA PHE A 4 -5.14 16.60 -4.56
C PHE A 4 -3.61 16.70 -4.57
N ALA A 5 -3.04 17.68 -5.29
CA ALA A 5 -1.61 17.97 -5.30
C ALA A 5 -1.23 19.17 -4.40
N ALA A 6 -2.17 19.62 -3.55
CA ALA A 6 -1.92 20.74 -2.65
C ALA A 6 -1.06 20.30 -1.45
N PRO A 7 -0.08 21.11 -1.02
CA PRO A 7 0.69 20.84 0.18
C PRO A 7 -0.19 20.60 1.42
N PRO A 8 0.25 19.77 2.39
CA PRO A 8 -0.47 19.48 3.64
C PRO A 8 -0.95 20.71 4.43
N LEU A 9 -0.29 21.85 4.22
CA LEU A 9 -0.68 23.14 4.81
C LEU A 9 -2.12 23.53 4.48
N TRP A 10 -2.57 23.35 3.23
CA TRP A 10 -3.91 23.76 2.80
C TRP A 10 -4.99 22.94 3.51
N TRP A 11 -4.78 21.64 3.65
CA TRP A 11 -5.66 20.75 4.41
C TRP A 11 -5.72 21.15 5.88
N THR A 12 -4.58 21.52 6.48
CA THR A 12 -4.55 22.03 7.86
C THR A 12 -5.34 23.33 8.01
N VAL A 13 -5.21 24.26 7.06
CA VAL A 13 -5.96 25.52 7.06
C VAL A 13 -7.46 25.26 6.98
N VAL A 14 -7.90 24.34 6.12
CA VAL A 14 -9.33 23.97 5.99
C VAL A 14 -9.86 23.34 7.29
N ILE A 15 -9.12 22.41 7.88
CA ILE A 15 -9.50 21.79 9.16
C ILE A 15 -9.59 22.84 10.26
N PHE A 16 -8.59 23.72 10.35
CA PHE A 16 -8.56 24.78 11.34
C PHE A 16 -9.73 25.77 11.16
N ALA A 17 -9.98 26.23 9.93
CA ALA A 17 -11.11 27.10 9.63
C ALA A 17 -12.45 26.43 9.98
N SER A 18 -12.60 25.15 9.67
CA SER A 18 -13.80 24.37 10.01
C SER A 18 -14.00 24.28 11.52
N LEU A 19 -12.93 24.04 12.28
CA LEU A 19 -12.97 24.00 13.73
C LEU A 19 -13.37 25.36 14.33
N VAL A 20 -12.76 26.45 13.86
CA VAL A 20 -13.11 27.82 14.30
C VAL A 20 -14.59 28.12 14.03
N LEU A 21 -15.12 27.68 12.88
CA LEU A 21 -16.53 27.82 12.54
C LEU A 21 -17.45 26.95 13.42
N VAL A 22 -17.04 25.75 13.81
CA VAL A 22 -17.81 24.89 14.73
C VAL A 22 -17.81 25.44 16.15
N LEU A 23 -16.70 26.02 16.60
CA LEU A 23 -16.55 26.57 17.94
C LEU A 23 -17.23 27.94 18.15
N ARG A 24 -17.89 28.49 17.10
CA ARG A 24 -18.63 29.78 17.05
C ARG A 24 -19.26 30.20 18.39
N GLY A 25 -18.47 30.87 19.23
CA GLY A 25 -18.92 31.58 20.44
C GLY A 25 -18.58 30.97 21.81
N ASN A 26 -18.08 29.73 21.89
CA ASN A 26 -17.72 29.08 23.17
C ASN A 26 -16.24 28.67 23.21
N VAL A 27 -15.36 29.53 22.71
CA VAL A 27 -13.92 29.37 22.91
C VAL A 27 -13.60 29.84 24.33
N ALA A 28 -13.95 29.02 25.33
CA ALA A 28 -13.19 29.05 26.59
C ALA A 28 -11.70 29.00 26.19
N PRO A 29 -10.79 29.72 26.88
CA PRO A 29 -9.39 29.79 26.47
C PRO A 29 -8.86 28.37 26.34
N MET A 30 -8.75 27.89 25.10
CA MET A 30 -8.28 26.55 24.85
C MET A 30 -6.88 26.46 25.44
N PRO A 31 -6.58 25.40 26.21
CA PRO A 31 -5.26 25.25 26.78
C PRO A 31 -4.19 25.39 25.70
N SER A 32 -3.07 26.04 26.03
CA SER A 32 -2.00 26.36 25.07
C SER A 32 -1.47 25.15 24.29
N TYR A 33 -1.60 23.93 24.81
CA TYR A 33 -1.24 22.71 24.11
C TYR A 33 -2.12 22.42 22.88
N VAL A 34 -3.39 22.85 22.88
CA VAL A 34 -4.29 22.69 21.72
C VAL A 34 -3.80 23.56 20.56
N TRP A 35 -3.43 24.80 20.85
CA TRP A 35 -2.80 25.71 19.88
C TRP A 35 -1.45 25.17 19.39
N GLY A 36 -0.67 24.53 20.27
CA GLY A 36 0.57 23.83 19.90
C GLY A 36 0.33 22.71 18.89
N VAL A 37 -0.72 21.90 19.08
CA VAL A 37 -1.10 20.84 18.12
C VAL A 37 -1.50 21.42 16.77
N PHE A 38 -2.22 22.55 16.74
CA PHE A 38 -2.57 23.21 15.48
C PHE A 38 -1.41 23.95 14.81
N ALA A 39 -0.39 24.38 15.56
CA ALA A 39 0.80 25.02 15.02
C ALA A 39 1.79 24.00 14.42
N LEU A 40 1.78 22.74 14.89
CA LEU A 40 2.70 21.70 14.44
C LEU A 40 2.69 21.47 12.92
N PRO A 41 1.55 21.39 12.21
CA PRO A 41 1.55 21.23 10.76
C PRO A 41 2.05 22.47 10.00
N PHE A 42 1.86 23.67 10.55
CA PHE A 42 2.42 24.90 9.97
C PHE A 42 3.95 24.92 10.12
N LEU A 43 4.45 24.54 11.30
CA LEU A 43 5.88 24.36 11.55
C LEU A 43 6.48 23.25 10.71
N SER A 44 5.80 22.10 10.59
CA SER A 44 6.28 20.99 9.75
C SER A 44 6.30 21.38 8.28
N HIS A 45 5.31 22.13 7.78
CA HIS A 45 5.37 22.65 6.42
C HIS A 45 6.49 23.68 6.21
N ALA A 46 6.72 24.57 7.18
CA ALA A 46 7.80 25.55 7.09
C ALA A 46 9.19 24.88 7.07
N VAL A 47 9.35 23.75 7.75
CA VAL A 47 10.63 23.00 7.84
C VAL A 47 10.77 21.98 6.71
N ALA A 48 9.72 21.23 6.39
CA ALA A 48 9.75 20.11 5.44
C ALA A 48 9.26 20.46 4.04
N GLY A 49 8.67 21.64 3.83
CA GLY A 49 8.16 22.10 2.53
C GLY A 49 9.23 22.67 1.60
N TYR A 50 10.45 22.91 2.09
CA TYR A 50 11.55 23.47 1.32
C TYR A 50 12.71 22.47 1.23
N ALA A 51 13.09 22.07 0.01
CA ALA A 51 14.43 21.57 -0.26
C ALA A 51 15.23 22.60 -1.06
N THR A 52 16.30 23.09 -0.44
CA THR A 52 17.30 23.92 -1.11
C THR A 52 17.93 23.17 -2.26
N GLY A 53 17.90 23.74 -3.46
CA GLY A 53 18.51 23.15 -4.67
C GLY A 53 17.60 22.23 -5.48
N SER A 54 16.36 21.99 -5.04
CA SER A 54 15.35 21.34 -5.87
C SER A 54 14.91 22.29 -7.00
N LEU A 55 14.69 21.74 -8.19
CA LEU A 55 14.12 22.47 -9.32
C LEU A 55 12.61 22.68 -9.14
N GLU A 56 11.95 21.67 -8.56
CA GLU A 56 10.51 21.64 -8.35
C GLU A 56 10.19 20.76 -7.14
N VAL A 57 9.23 21.19 -6.33
CA VAL A 57 8.65 20.42 -5.22
C VAL A 57 7.17 20.20 -5.52
N LEU A 58 6.76 18.95 -5.58
CA LEU A 58 5.39 18.53 -5.85
C LEU A 58 4.88 17.68 -4.69
N TRP A 59 3.57 17.68 -4.51
CA TRP A 59 2.89 16.78 -3.58
C TRP A 59 1.95 15.92 -4.40
N SER A 60 2.16 14.61 -4.38
CA SER A 60 1.20 13.66 -4.92
C SER A 60 0.24 13.20 -3.81
N PRO A 61 -0.85 12.50 -4.15
CA PRO A 61 -1.71 11.85 -3.16
C PRO A 61 -0.96 10.84 -2.26
N TYR A 62 0.23 10.41 -2.67
CA TYR A 62 1.02 9.38 -1.99
C TYR A 62 2.20 9.96 -1.21
N GLN A 63 2.87 10.98 -1.74
CA GLN A 63 4.17 11.41 -1.23
C GLN A 63 4.59 12.81 -1.69
N LYS A 64 5.55 13.40 -0.97
CA LYS A 64 6.27 14.59 -1.43
C LYS A 64 7.32 14.17 -2.45
N LEU A 65 7.34 14.82 -3.61
CA LEU A 65 8.31 14.60 -4.69
C LEU A 65 9.19 15.82 -4.87
N GLU A 66 10.48 15.59 -5.03
CA GLU A 66 11.47 16.65 -5.19
C GLU A 66 12.40 16.27 -6.32
N ILE A 67 12.49 17.12 -7.35
CA ILE A 67 13.36 16.87 -8.49
C ILE A 67 14.59 17.76 -8.42
N PHE A 68 15.75 17.15 -8.61
CA PHE A 68 17.05 17.81 -8.60
C PHE A 68 17.72 17.58 -9.94
N SER A 69 18.40 18.60 -10.47
CA SER A 69 19.37 18.39 -11.54
C SER A 69 20.60 17.70 -10.97
N SER A 70 21.10 16.66 -11.64
CA SER A 70 22.32 15.98 -11.22
C SER A 70 23.28 15.82 -12.39
N ASP A 71 24.52 16.26 -12.19
CA ASP A 71 25.64 16.04 -13.12
C ASP A 71 26.31 14.66 -12.90
N ASP A 72 26.01 14.00 -11.78
CA ASP A 72 26.58 12.70 -11.41
C ASP A 72 25.99 11.55 -12.23
N PHE A 73 24.71 11.65 -12.59
CA PHE A 73 23.99 10.69 -13.45
C PHE A 73 23.79 11.31 -14.83
N VAL A 74 24.40 10.72 -15.86
CA VAL A 74 24.31 11.30 -17.21
C VAL A 74 22.91 11.04 -17.76
N GLY A 75 22.08 12.06 -17.65
CA GLY A 75 20.65 11.99 -17.97
C GLY A 75 19.83 13.10 -17.36
N GLY A 76 20.31 13.67 -16.25
CA GLY A 76 19.99 15.04 -15.88
C GLY A 76 19.16 15.21 -14.62
N TYR A 77 18.43 14.21 -14.13
CA TYR A 77 17.57 14.40 -12.96
C TYR A 77 17.53 13.23 -11.98
N SER A 78 17.48 13.56 -10.69
CA SER A 78 17.15 12.62 -9.61
C SER A 78 15.88 13.08 -8.91
N ILE A 79 15.05 12.11 -8.54
CA ILE A 79 13.85 12.33 -7.73
C ILE A 79 14.10 11.80 -6.33
N GLU A 80 13.83 12.67 -5.37
CA GLU A 80 13.68 12.29 -3.97
C GLU A 80 12.22 12.25 -3.59
N VAL A 81 11.92 11.36 -2.66
CA VAL A 81 10.61 11.18 -2.07
C VAL A 81 10.73 11.39 -0.59
N ASN A 82 9.91 12.28 -0.01
CA ASN A 82 9.96 12.58 1.42
C ASN A 82 11.40 12.86 1.93
N ASN A 83 12.20 13.59 1.14
CA ASN A 83 13.61 13.91 1.39
C ASN A 83 14.56 12.68 1.44
N ALA A 84 14.22 11.60 0.72
CA ALA A 84 15.09 10.43 0.54
C ALA A 84 15.19 10.06 -0.95
N GLY A 85 16.39 9.70 -1.39
CA GLY A 85 16.64 9.30 -2.78
C GLY A 85 15.75 8.12 -3.22
N TYR A 86 15.14 8.25 -4.39
CA TYR A 86 14.14 7.30 -4.87
C TYR A 86 14.43 6.76 -6.27
N GLN A 87 14.43 7.60 -7.30
CA GLN A 87 14.67 7.17 -8.69
C GLN A 87 15.49 8.19 -9.47
N TRP A 88 16.10 7.76 -10.57
CA TRP A 88 16.81 8.62 -11.51
C TRP A 88 16.08 8.67 -12.84
N ILE A 89 16.12 9.81 -13.51
CA ILE A 89 15.69 9.97 -14.90
C ILE A 89 16.95 9.90 -15.76
N SER A 90 17.19 8.73 -16.35
CA SER A 90 18.43 8.42 -17.06
C SER A 90 18.25 8.69 -18.56
N ASN A 91 19.24 9.31 -19.21
CA ASN A 91 19.26 9.44 -20.67
C ASN A 91 20.08 8.27 -21.23
N LEU A 92 19.40 7.21 -21.65
CA LEU A 92 20.06 6.02 -22.18
C LEU A 92 19.98 5.97 -23.71
N THR A 93 19.81 7.12 -24.37
CA THR A 93 19.94 7.23 -25.82
C THR A 93 21.34 6.85 -26.27
N ARG A 94 21.45 6.24 -27.46
CA ARG A 94 22.74 5.85 -28.03
C ARG A 94 23.73 7.01 -28.11
N GLU A 95 23.24 8.19 -28.48
CA GLU A 95 24.03 9.41 -28.55
C GLU A 95 24.65 9.77 -27.19
N ASN A 96 23.87 9.75 -26.11
CA ASN A 96 24.37 10.06 -24.78
C ASN A 96 25.35 9.00 -24.25
N LEU A 97 25.05 7.71 -24.49
CA LEU A 97 25.91 6.59 -24.10
C LEU A 97 27.28 6.67 -24.79
N ASP A 98 27.32 7.02 -26.07
CA ASP A 98 28.57 7.13 -26.84
C ASP A 98 29.39 8.39 -26.46
N ARG A 99 28.77 9.45 -25.91
CA ARG A 99 29.49 10.60 -25.33
C ARG A 99 30.17 10.27 -23.99
N HIS A 100 29.68 9.28 -23.26
CA HIS A 100 30.17 8.91 -21.92
C HIS A 100 30.50 7.40 -21.81
N PRO A 101 31.39 6.87 -22.68
CA PRO A 101 31.58 5.42 -22.84
C PRO A 101 32.11 4.72 -21.58
N ASP A 102 32.86 5.44 -20.73
CA ASP A 102 33.41 4.88 -19.50
C ASP A 102 32.38 4.78 -18.36
N LYS A 103 31.35 5.63 -18.38
CA LYS A 103 30.29 5.65 -17.34
C LYS A 103 29.19 4.60 -17.59
N PHE A 104 28.93 4.24 -18.84
CA PHE A 104 27.81 3.38 -19.25
C PHE A 104 28.24 2.10 -19.98
N LYS A 105 29.27 1.42 -19.47
CA LYS A 105 29.84 0.24 -20.15
C LYS A 105 28.80 -0.87 -20.39
N LEU A 106 27.88 -1.07 -19.45
CA LEU A 106 26.89 -2.13 -19.52
C LEU A 106 25.67 -1.73 -20.37
N GLU A 107 25.18 -0.51 -20.19
CA GLU A 107 24.05 0.08 -20.92
C GLU A 107 24.40 0.28 -22.40
N ARG A 108 25.65 0.69 -22.72
CA ARG A 108 26.13 0.82 -24.10
C ARG A 108 26.13 -0.51 -24.86
N ARG A 109 26.23 -1.64 -24.14
CA ARG A 109 26.10 -3.00 -24.70
C ARG A 109 24.63 -3.48 -24.67
N GLY A 110 23.73 -2.72 -24.05
CA GLY A 110 22.31 -3.04 -23.87
C GLY A 110 22.07 -4.16 -22.86
N TYR A 111 22.90 -4.23 -21.83
CA TYR A 111 22.76 -5.16 -20.69
C TYR A 111 22.54 -4.41 -19.38
N GLY A 112 22.22 -3.11 -19.43
CA GLY A 112 21.75 -2.36 -18.27
C GLY A 112 20.46 -3.00 -17.73
N GLY A 113 20.15 -2.79 -16.46
CA GLY A 113 19.04 -3.51 -15.81
C GLY A 113 17.69 -3.28 -16.46
N ASN A 114 17.46 -2.11 -17.07
CA ASN A 114 16.23 -1.80 -17.82
C ASN A 114 16.17 -2.52 -19.19
N ASP A 115 17.29 -2.67 -19.90
CA ASP A 115 17.34 -3.30 -21.24
C ASP A 115 17.43 -4.82 -21.18
N LEU A 116 17.96 -5.36 -20.08
CA LEU A 116 18.19 -6.79 -19.88
C LEU A 116 16.98 -7.71 -20.10
N PRO A 117 15.74 -7.41 -19.66
CA PRO A 117 14.59 -8.29 -19.94
C PRO A 117 14.42 -8.58 -21.43
N TYR A 118 14.62 -7.58 -22.28
CA TYR A 118 14.44 -7.72 -23.73
C TYR A 118 15.62 -8.44 -24.42
N ARG A 119 16.76 -8.60 -23.73
CA ARG A 119 17.83 -9.50 -24.18
C ARG A 119 17.48 -10.96 -23.97
N PHE A 120 16.71 -11.27 -22.93
CA PHE A 120 16.19 -12.61 -22.67
C PHE A 120 14.95 -12.96 -23.51
N ALA A 121 14.23 -11.96 -24.01
CA ALA A 121 13.09 -12.14 -24.91
C ALA A 121 13.22 -11.25 -26.17
N PRO A 122 14.17 -11.53 -27.07
CA PRO A 122 14.44 -10.67 -28.23
C PRO A 122 13.30 -10.62 -29.26
N GLU A 123 12.41 -11.62 -29.26
CA GLU A 123 11.25 -11.71 -30.14
C GLU A 123 9.97 -11.14 -29.51
N ALA A 124 10.05 -10.58 -28.30
CA ALA A 124 8.91 -10.01 -27.59
C ALA A 124 8.28 -8.86 -28.37
N LYS A 125 6.95 -8.79 -28.37
CA LYS A 125 6.19 -7.70 -29.01
C LYS A 125 5.35 -6.92 -28.02
N SER A 126 5.14 -7.48 -26.84
CA SER A 126 4.31 -6.91 -25.78
C SER A 126 5.00 -6.94 -24.43
N SER A 127 4.89 -5.84 -23.68
CA SER A 127 5.42 -5.75 -22.33
C SER A 127 4.45 -5.08 -21.36
N LEU A 128 4.31 -5.67 -20.17
CA LEU A 128 3.67 -5.06 -19.02
C LEU A 128 4.76 -4.64 -18.04
N ILE A 129 4.84 -3.34 -17.73
CA ILE A 129 5.84 -2.78 -16.83
C ILE A 129 5.09 -2.20 -15.64
N VAL A 130 5.26 -2.80 -14.46
CA VAL A 130 4.64 -2.33 -13.21
C VAL A 130 5.67 -1.64 -12.33
N GLY A 131 5.31 -0.48 -11.77
CA GLY A 131 6.27 0.47 -11.21
C GLY A 131 7.08 1.14 -12.31
N ALA A 132 6.41 1.60 -13.36
CA ALA A 132 7.08 2.21 -14.51
C ALA A 132 7.83 3.51 -14.16
N GLY A 133 7.49 4.14 -13.02
CA GLY A 133 8.19 5.31 -12.51
C GLY A 133 8.18 6.46 -13.50
N THR A 134 9.33 7.11 -13.66
CA THR A 134 9.51 8.17 -14.67
C THR A 134 9.71 7.66 -16.09
N GLY A 135 9.84 6.35 -16.30
CA GLY A 135 9.79 5.74 -17.63
C GLY A 135 11.09 5.11 -18.16
N ASN A 136 12.15 4.94 -17.36
CA ASN A 136 13.40 4.32 -17.85
C ASN A 136 13.18 2.89 -18.40
N ASP A 137 12.36 2.06 -17.73
CA ASP A 137 12.00 0.71 -18.20
C ASP A 137 11.18 0.75 -19.49
N VAL A 138 10.29 1.75 -19.61
CA VAL A 138 9.47 1.99 -20.80
C VAL A 138 10.34 2.44 -21.96
N ALA A 139 11.31 3.33 -21.73
CA ALA A 139 12.29 3.75 -22.72
C ALA A 139 13.12 2.55 -23.22
N ALA A 140 13.54 1.65 -22.31
CA ALA A 140 14.24 0.42 -22.69
C ALA A 140 13.38 -0.52 -23.55
N ALA A 141 12.09 -0.64 -23.25
CA ALA A 141 11.14 -1.40 -24.07
C ALA A 141 11.02 -0.82 -25.49
N ILE A 142 10.93 0.51 -25.60
CA ILE A 142 10.86 1.21 -26.90
C ILE A 142 12.15 1.00 -27.70
N ARG A 143 13.32 1.16 -27.06
CA ARG A 143 14.63 0.89 -27.71
C ARG A 143 14.75 -0.56 -28.19
N SER A 144 14.03 -1.48 -27.54
CA SER A 144 13.96 -2.90 -27.90
C SER A 144 12.87 -3.22 -28.93
N ASN A 145 12.24 -2.20 -29.53
CA ASN A 145 11.19 -2.33 -30.55
C ASN A 145 9.91 -3.05 -30.06
N ILE A 146 9.59 -2.97 -28.77
CA ILE A 146 8.32 -3.49 -28.26
C ILE A 146 7.17 -2.64 -28.80
N SER A 147 6.22 -3.30 -29.47
CA SER A 147 5.11 -2.64 -30.18
C SER A 147 3.92 -2.28 -29.29
N ARG A 148 3.73 -3.00 -28.17
CA ARG A 148 2.65 -2.77 -27.20
C ARG A 148 3.21 -2.77 -25.79
N ILE A 149 3.19 -1.62 -25.13
CA ILE A 149 3.72 -1.44 -23.79
C ILE A 149 2.59 -0.93 -22.89
N LEU A 150 2.26 -1.70 -21.86
CA LEU A 150 1.37 -1.27 -20.79
C LEU A 150 2.24 -0.85 -19.61
N ALA A 151 2.34 0.46 -19.38
CA ALA A 151 3.11 1.04 -18.29
C ALA A 151 2.18 1.38 -17.13
N VAL A 152 2.38 0.75 -15.98
CA VAL A 152 1.56 0.93 -14.78
C VAL A 152 2.37 1.62 -13.70
N GLU A 153 1.86 2.76 -13.25
CA GLU A 153 2.44 3.56 -12.18
C GLU A 153 1.31 4.02 -11.25
N ILE A 154 1.53 3.95 -9.94
CA ILE A 154 0.49 4.31 -8.97
C ILE A 154 0.43 5.83 -8.76
N ASP A 155 1.57 6.52 -8.87
CA ASP A 155 1.68 7.96 -8.61
C ASP A 155 1.54 8.79 -9.89
N PRO A 156 0.43 9.54 -10.08
CA PRO A 156 0.23 10.34 -11.28
C PRO A 156 1.28 11.44 -11.48
N GLU A 157 1.82 11.99 -10.39
CA GLU A 157 2.81 13.08 -10.46
C GLU A 157 4.18 12.55 -10.90
N ILE A 158 4.51 11.29 -10.58
CA ILE A 158 5.72 10.62 -11.10
C ILE A 158 5.62 10.43 -12.63
N VAL A 159 4.47 9.99 -13.13
CA VAL A 159 4.24 9.88 -14.58
C VAL A 159 4.40 11.24 -15.25
N GLU A 160 3.84 12.29 -14.65
CA GLU A 160 3.92 13.64 -15.20
C GLU A 160 5.35 14.20 -15.19
N LEU A 161 6.14 13.91 -14.15
CA LEU A 161 7.57 14.19 -14.16
C LEU A 161 8.29 13.45 -15.30
N GLY A 162 7.93 12.19 -15.56
CA GLY A 162 8.43 11.43 -16.70
C GLY A 162 8.08 12.10 -18.05
N ARG A 163 6.86 12.59 -18.23
CA ARG A 163 6.47 13.32 -19.45
C ARG A 163 7.26 14.60 -19.65
N ARG A 164 7.49 15.37 -18.58
CA ARG A 164 8.14 16.69 -18.66
C ARG A 164 9.66 16.62 -18.74
N TYR A 165 10.28 15.73 -17.98
CA TYR A 165 11.74 15.73 -17.76
C TYR A 165 12.47 14.54 -18.39
N HIS A 166 11.80 13.45 -18.77
CA HIS A 166 12.49 12.29 -19.33
C HIS A 166 13.04 12.59 -20.73
N PRO A 167 14.37 12.56 -20.95
CA PRO A 167 14.97 12.98 -22.22
C PRO A 167 14.51 12.16 -23.43
N GLU A 168 14.24 10.87 -23.22
CA GLU A 168 13.73 9.95 -24.26
C GLU A 168 12.21 10.05 -24.51
N LYS A 169 11.48 10.85 -23.72
CA LYS A 169 10.02 11.03 -23.83
C LYS A 169 9.21 9.73 -24.01
N PRO A 170 9.46 8.67 -23.20
CA PRO A 170 8.88 7.35 -23.44
C PRO A 170 7.35 7.35 -23.40
N TYR A 171 6.75 8.17 -22.52
CA TYR A 171 5.29 8.28 -22.36
C TYR A 171 4.57 9.03 -23.49
N GLU A 172 5.30 9.63 -24.44
CA GLU A 172 4.71 10.25 -25.64
C GLU A 172 4.61 9.25 -26.82
N SER A 173 5.22 8.07 -26.70
CA SER A 173 5.23 7.05 -27.75
C SER A 173 3.85 6.42 -27.97
N SER A 174 3.46 6.24 -29.23
CA SER A 174 2.21 5.56 -29.60
C SER A 174 2.16 4.08 -29.21
N SER A 175 3.32 3.47 -28.94
CA SER A 175 3.41 2.08 -28.47
C SER A 175 3.11 1.94 -26.98
N VAL A 176 2.95 3.05 -26.25
CA VAL A 176 2.82 3.06 -24.79
C VAL A 176 1.41 3.48 -24.38
N GLN A 177 0.76 2.62 -23.60
CA GLN A 177 -0.41 2.95 -22.83
C GLN A 177 0.00 3.10 -21.36
N VAL A 178 -0.19 4.30 -20.81
CA VAL A 178 0.05 4.55 -19.39
C VAL A 178 -1.24 4.38 -18.61
N VAL A 179 -1.21 3.57 -17.56
CA VAL A 179 -2.31 3.38 -16.62
C VAL A 179 -1.86 3.85 -15.25
N VAL A 180 -2.50 4.91 -14.74
CA VAL A 180 -2.29 5.37 -13.37
C VAL A 180 -3.13 4.50 -12.44
N SER A 181 -2.53 3.46 -11.86
CA SER A 181 -3.22 2.50 -11.01
C SER A 181 -2.22 1.69 -10.19
N ASP A 182 -2.71 1.08 -9.12
CA ASP A 182 -2.03 0.00 -8.43
C ASP A 182 -1.80 -1.19 -9.39
N ALA A 183 -0.60 -1.78 -9.34
CA ALA A 183 -0.18 -2.89 -10.20
C ALA A 183 -1.09 -4.12 -10.06
N ARG A 184 -1.51 -4.42 -8.84
CA ARG A 184 -2.36 -5.56 -8.52
C ARG A 184 -3.79 -5.35 -8.98
N ALA A 185 -4.28 -4.11 -8.96
CA ALA A 185 -5.56 -3.79 -9.59
C ALA A 185 -5.54 -4.09 -11.11
N VAL A 186 -4.42 -3.79 -11.79
CA VAL A 186 -4.23 -4.14 -13.21
C VAL A 186 -4.17 -5.65 -13.40
N PHE A 187 -3.43 -6.38 -12.55
CA PHE A 187 -3.39 -7.84 -12.59
C PHE A 187 -4.78 -8.51 -12.49
N ASN A 188 -5.69 -7.88 -11.75
CA ASN A 188 -7.05 -8.37 -11.51
C ASN A 188 -8.08 -7.90 -12.56
N THR A 189 -7.72 -7.04 -13.52
CA THR A 189 -8.68 -6.43 -14.46
C THR A 189 -8.34 -6.69 -15.91
N THR A 190 -7.05 -6.76 -16.25
CA THR A 190 -6.66 -7.04 -17.63
C THR A 190 -6.75 -8.53 -17.94
N ALA A 191 -7.25 -8.84 -19.14
CA ALA A 191 -7.20 -10.18 -19.72
C ALA A 191 -6.09 -10.31 -20.77
N GLU A 192 -5.33 -9.22 -21.02
CA GLU A 192 -4.25 -9.21 -21.99
C GLU A 192 -3.09 -10.12 -21.59
N LYS A 193 -2.39 -10.65 -22.59
CA LYS A 193 -1.17 -11.44 -22.40
C LYS A 193 0.05 -10.65 -22.85
N PHE A 194 1.16 -10.83 -22.14
CA PHE A 194 2.41 -10.12 -22.38
C PHE A 194 3.59 -11.08 -22.52
N ASP A 195 4.51 -10.76 -23.43
CA ASP A 195 5.73 -11.54 -23.64
C ASP A 195 6.79 -11.23 -22.57
N VAL A 196 6.73 -10.03 -21.98
CA VAL A 196 7.60 -9.63 -20.88
C VAL A 196 6.78 -8.92 -19.81
N VAL A 197 6.76 -9.45 -18.59
CA VAL A 197 6.23 -8.74 -17.42
C VAL A 197 7.41 -8.28 -16.57
N VAL A 198 7.59 -6.97 -16.43
CA VAL A 198 8.67 -6.32 -15.68
C VAL A 198 8.12 -5.77 -14.38
N PHE A 199 8.70 -6.18 -13.25
CA PHE A 199 8.50 -5.51 -11.96
C PHE A 199 9.66 -4.53 -11.77
N GLY A 200 9.42 -3.26 -12.08
CA GLY A 200 10.39 -2.16 -12.12
C GLY A 200 10.73 -1.61 -10.74
N LEU A 201 11.16 -2.46 -9.80
CA LEU A 201 11.62 -2.05 -8.47
C LEU A 201 10.57 -1.21 -7.72
N LEU A 202 9.38 -1.79 -7.48
CA LEU A 202 8.22 -1.13 -6.85
C LEU A 202 8.40 -0.79 -5.35
N ASP A 203 9.63 -0.70 -4.84
CA ASP A 203 9.93 -0.39 -3.44
C ASP A 203 9.92 1.13 -3.22
N SER A 204 9.07 1.63 -2.32
CA SER A 204 9.17 3.01 -1.81
C SER A 204 10.38 3.17 -0.86
N HIS A 205 11.52 3.65 -1.34
CA HIS A 205 12.79 3.75 -0.58
C HIS A 205 12.85 4.68 0.66
N THR A 206 11.72 5.17 1.21
CA THR A 206 11.74 6.15 2.31
C THR A 206 11.80 5.50 3.71
N THR A 207 12.72 6.00 4.54
CA THR A 207 13.08 5.48 5.88
C THR A 207 11.95 5.52 6.91
N SER A 208 10.99 6.44 6.76
CA SER A 208 9.75 6.52 7.55
C SER A 208 8.74 5.41 7.22
N GLY A 209 8.97 4.64 6.16
CA GLY A 209 8.06 3.62 5.62
C GLY A 209 8.33 2.17 6.05
N ARG A 210 9.19 1.89 7.04
CA ARG A 210 9.36 0.50 7.56
C ARG A 210 8.17 -0.01 8.41
N THR A 211 7.03 0.69 8.38
CA THR A 211 5.78 0.35 9.07
C THR A 211 4.75 -0.23 8.09
N SER A 212 4.04 -1.24 8.58
CA SER A 212 3.24 -2.28 7.92
C SER A 212 2.04 -1.93 7.05
N GLN A 213 1.76 -0.66 6.78
CA GLN A 213 0.64 -0.25 5.95
C GLN A 213 1.14 0.23 4.57
N ARG A 214 2.21 -0.39 4.04
CA ARG A 214 2.71 -0.08 2.70
C ARG A 214 1.80 -0.64 1.61
N LEU A 215 1.52 0.22 0.64
CA LEU A 215 0.97 -0.05 -0.68
C LEU A 215 1.69 -1.21 -1.39
N ASP A 216 3.03 -1.23 -1.27
CA ASP A 216 3.91 -2.10 -2.05
C ASP A 216 3.88 -3.58 -1.62
N SER A 217 3.49 -3.87 -0.37
CA SER A 217 3.64 -5.24 0.17
C SER A 217 2.63 -6.22 -0.43
N PHE A 218 1.48 -5.71 -0.88
CA PHE A 218 0.45 -6.52 -1.52
C PHE A 218 0.83 -6.99 -2.93
N VAL A 219 1.80 -6.33 -3.59
CA VAL A 219 2.25 -6.72 -4.93
C VAL A 219 3.17 -7.95 -4.89
N TYR A 220 3.87 -8.18 -3.78
CA TYR A 220 4.81 -9.28 -3.58
C TYR A 220 4.22 -10.43 -2.75
N THR A 221 2.96 -10.79 -2.98
CA THR A 221 2.34 -12.00 -2.42
C THR A 221 2.32 -13.15 -3.42
N LYS A 222 2.17 -14.39 -2.93
CA LYS A 222 2.03 -15.58 -3.77
C LYS A 222 0.89 -15.38 -4.78
N GLU A 223 -0.26 -14.96 -4.28
CA GLU A 223 -1.46 -14.72 -5.06
C GLU A 223 -1.21 -13.65 -6.13
N SER A 224 -0.59 -12.53 -5.79
CA SER A 224 -0.26 -11.47 -6.75
C SER A 224 0.64 -11.96 -7.88
N LEU A 225 1.71 -12.71 -7.54
CA LEU A 225 2.59 -13.30 -8.55
C LEU A 225 1.90 -14.39 -9.39
N GLU A 226 0.95 -15.15 -8.84
CA GLU A 226 0.12 -16.08 -9.62
C GLU A 226 -0.73 -15.33 -10.65
N ARG A 227 -1.34 -14.18 -10.29
CA ARG A 227 -2.06 -13.35 -11.28
C ARG A 227 -1.09 -12.80 -12.33
N ALA A 228 0.07 -12.29 -11.93
CA ALA A 228 1.07 -11.79 -12.87
C ALA A 228 1.57 -12.89 -13.83
N LYS A 229 1.82 -14.10 -13.33
CA LYS A 229 2.13 -15.29 -14.15
C LYS A 229 1.00 -15.61 -15.11
N ALA A 230 -0.25 -15.49 -14.68
CA ALA A 230 -1.41 -15.70 -15.55
C ALA A 230 -1.50 -14.66 -16.67
N LEU A 231 -0.80 -13.52 -16.62
CA LEU A 231 -0.73 -12.55 -17.72
C LEU A 231 0.41 -12.83 -18.71
N LEU A 232 1.26 -13.83 -18.48
CA LEU A 232 2.31 -14.20 -19.43
C LEU A 232 1.72 -14.90 -20.67
N SER A 233 2.27 -14.60 -21.84
CA SER A 233 2.09 -15.43 -23.04
C SER A 233 2.81 -16.78 -22.86
N GLU A 234 2.60 -17.73 -23.77
CA GLU A 234 3.26 -19.05 -23.69
C GLU A 234 4.80 -18.95 -23.76
N SER A 235 5.32 -17.96 -24.49
CA SER A 235 6.74 -17.60 -24.56
C SER A 235 7.13 -16.51 -23.55
N GLY A 236 6.20 -16.12 -22.67
CA GLY A 236 6.37 -14.97 -21.80
C GLY A 236 7.38 -15.20 -20.68
N ILE A 237 8.11 -14.14 -20.31
CA ILE A 237 9.03 -14.14 -19.18
C ILE A 237 8.61 -13.11 -18.13
N LEU A 238 8.83 -13.47 -16.86
CA LEU A 238 8.77 -12.55 -15.73
C LEU A 238 10.19 -12.06 -15.41
N PHE A 239 10.35 -10.74 -15.33
CA PHE A 239 11.57 -10.09 -14.87
C PHE A 239 11.28 -9.30 -13.60
N LEU A 240 11.57 -9.89 -12.44
CA LEU A 240 11.35 -9.25 -11.15
C LEU A 240 12.63 -8.63 -10.62
N LYS A 241 12.75 -7.31 -10.67
CA LYS A 241 13.90 -6.57 -10.13
C LYS A 241 13.55 -5.99 -8.76
N PHE A 242 14.45 -6.17 -7.79
CA PHE A 242 14.27 -5.65 -6.44
C PHE A 242 15.61 -5.27 -5.80
N ALA A 243 15.63 -4.17 -5.04
CA ALA A 243 16.76 -3.86 -4.17
C ALA A 243 16.58 -4.66 -2.88
N THR A 244 17.40 -5.68 -2.65
CA THR A 244 17.30 -6.55 -1.46
C THR A 244 18.32 -6.12 -0.40
N PRO A 245 18.02 -5.14 0.48
CA PRO A 245 18.97 -4.71 1.51
C PRO A 245 19.21 -5.81 2.54
N GLU A 246 18.21 -6.64 2.80
CA GLU A 246 18.23 -7.71 3.80
C GLU A 246 18.23 -9.09 3.15
N ARG A 247 19.02 -10.02 3.70
CA ARG A 247 19.16 -11.38 3.16
C ARG A 247 17.84 -12.17 3.14
N TYR A 248 16.96 -11.96 4.12
CA TYR A 248 15.68 -12.68 4.18
C TYR A 248 14.71 -12.22 3.07
N ILE A 249 14.76 -10.96 2.62
CA ILE A 249 13.92 -10.45 1.52
C ILE A 249 14.30 -11.17 0.23
N HIS A 250 15.60 -11.31 0.00
CA HIS A 250 16.13 -12.06 -1.13
C HIS A 250 15.63 -13.51 -1.16
N HIS A 251 15.78 -14.22 -0.04
CA HIS A 251 15.30 -15.61 0.10
C HIS A 251 13.79 -15.72 -0.05
N ARG A 252 13.04 -14.77 0.49
CA ARG A 252 11.58 -14.71 0.36
C ARG A 252 11.15 -14.57 -1.09
N LEU A 253 11.69 -13.59 -1.82
CA LEU A 253 11.36 -13.38 -3.23
C LEU A 253 11.78 -14.58 -4.08
N PHE A 254 12.96 -15.17 -3.82
CA PHE A 254 13.39 -16.40 -4.48
C PHE A 254 12.39 -17.55 -4.27
N ASN A 255 12.06 -17.85 -3.01
CA ASN A 255 11.13 -18.92 -2.66
C ASN A 255 9.73 -18.65 -3.23
N LEU A 256 9.30 -17.39 -3.28
CA LEU A 256 8.00 -17.00 -3.82
C LEU A 256 7.92 -17.23 -5.33
N VAL A 257 8.95 -16.82 -6.08
CA VAL A 257 9.03 -17.08 -7.53
C VAL A 257 9.14 -18.58 -7.81
N LEU A 258 9.95 -19.31 -7.04
CA LEU A 258 10.07 -20.76 -7.13
C LEU A 258 8.72 -21.47 -6.91
N GLU A 259 7.98 -21.10 -5.85
CA GLU A 259 6.67 -21.66 -5.51
C GLU A 259 5.63 -21.40 -6.61
N VAL A 260 5.58 -20.18 -7.16
CA VAL A 260 4.58 -19.79 -8.17
C VAL A 260 4.88 -20.38 -9.55
N PHE A 261 6.15 -20.41 -9.95
CA PHE A 261 6.55 -20.90 -11.26
C PHE A 261 6.79 -22.41 -11.30
N GLY A 262 7.12 -23.04 -10.17
CA GLY A 262 7.44 -24.46 -10.06
C GLY A 262 8.85 -24.82 -10.54
N GLU A 263 9.65 -23.81 -10.90
CA GLU A 263 11.01 -23.95 -11.42
C GLU A 263 11.93 -22.93 -10.78
N GLN A 264 13.22 -23.26 -10.66
CA GLN A 264 14.20 -22.34 -10.10
C GLN A 264 14.39 -21.14 -11.03
N PRO A 265 14.18 -19.89 -10.54
CA PRO A 265 14.44 -18.71 -11.35
C PRO A 265 15.94 -18.54 -11.59
N LEU A 266 16.28 -17.96 -12.74
CA LEU A 266 17.63 -17.44 -12.97
C LEU A 266 17.79 -16.16 -12.14
N VAL A 267 18.70 -16.17 -11.17
CA VAL A 267 18.95 -15.04 -10.28
C VAL A 267 20.20 -14.31 -10.73
N LEU A 268 20.08 -12.99 -10.97
CA LEU A 268 21.19 -12.15 -11.43
C LEU A 268 21.42 -11.00 -10.44
N SER A 269 22.66 -10.79 -10.03
CA SER A 269 23.09 -9.63 -9.25
C SER A 269 23.51 -8.51 -10.21
N LEU A 270 22.68 -7.46 -10.29
CA LEU A 270 22.95 -6.30 -11.12
C LEU A 270 23.81 -5.28 -10.35
N PRO A 271 24.97 -4.88 -10.90
CA PRO A 271 25.77 -3.83 -10.28
C PRO A 271 25.05 -2.49 -10.40
N ARG A 272 25.29 -1.61 -9.43
CA ARG A 272 24.94 -0.20 -9.57
C ARG A 272 25.83 0.44 -10.63
N THR A 273 25.24 1.14 -11.58
CA THR A 273 25.93 1.86 -12.66
C THR A 273 25.56 3.34 -12.64
N ALA A 274 26.02 4.11 -13.64
CA ALA A 274 25.59 5.49 -13.83
C ALA A 274 24.14 5.60 -14.36
N GLY A 275 23.59 4.53 -14.92
CA GLY A 275 22.25 4.50 -15.52
C GLY A 275 21.22 3.72 -14.72
N ASP A 276 21.66 2.88 -13.79
CA ASP A 276 20.83 1.93 -13.07
C ASP A 276 21.24 1.83 -11.59
N VAL A 277 20.26 1.80 -10.69
CA VAL A 277 20.44 1.67 -9.23
C VAL A 277 21.00 0.30 -8.80
N GLY A 278 21.02 -0.70 -9.69
CA GLY A 278 21.40 -2.08 -9.43
C GLY A 278 20.27 -2.88 -8.77
N GLY A 279 20.64 -4.00 -8.15
CA GLY A 279 19.72 -4.84 -7.38
C GLY A 279 19.82 -6.32 -7.73
N VAL A 280 18.83 -7.11 -7.31
CA VAL A 280 18.73 -8.53 -7.66
C VAL A 280 17.53 -8.72 -8.59
N VAL A 281 17.75 -9.51 -9.63
CA VAL A 281 16.72 -9.93 -10.58
C VAL A 281 16.39 -11.39 -10.38
N PHE A 282 15.10 -11.70 -10.38
CA PHE A 282 14.56 -13.05 -10.45
C PHE A 282 13.86 -13.21 -11.80
N LEU A 283 14.47 -13.97 -12.71
CA LEU A 283 13.95 -14.24 -14.04
C LEU A 283 13.28 -15.61 -14.06
N SER A 284 12.02 -15.67 -14.49
CA SER A 284 11.24 -16.92 -14.62
C SER A 284 10.25 -16.86 -15.78
N GLY A 285 9.43 -17.90 -15.98
CA GLY A 285 8.48 -18.02 -17.08
C GLY A 285 8.92 -19.05 -18.13
N SER A 286 8.87 -18.68 -19.41
CA SER A 286 9.19 -19.58 -20.51
C SER A 286 10.66 -19.99 -20.52
N LYS A 287 10.95 -21.19 -20.01
CA LYS A 287 12.30 -21.77 -19.99
C LYS A 287 12.93 -21.87 -21.37
N SER A 288 12.17 -22.27 -22.38
CA SER A 288 12.65 -22.34 -23.76
C SER A 288 13.10 -20.97 -24.27
N THR A 289 12.37 -19.90 -23.95
CA THR A 289 12.73 -18.52 -24.33
C THR A 289 14.05 -18.11 -23.69
N ILE A 290 14.19 -18.30 -22.37
CA ILE A 290 15.40 -17.97 -21.61
C ILE A 290 16.62 -18.77 -22.12
N GLU A 291 16.47 -20.09 -22.28
CA GLU A 291 17.55 -20.96 -22.75
C GLU A 291 17.95 -20.67 -24.21
N ASN A 292 16.98 -20.36 -25.08
CA ASN A 292 17.27 -19.99 -26.46
C ASN A 292 18.02 -18.65 -26.53
N ALA A 293 17.64 -17.66 -25.72
CA ALA A 293 18.35 -16.39 -25.65
C ALA A 293 19.82 -16.57 -25.23
N LEU A 294 20.06 -17.39 -24.20
CA LEU A 294 21.42 -17.72 -23.74
C LEU A 294 22.21 -18.55 -24.77
N ARG A 295 21.55 -19.45 -25.51
CA ARG A 295 22.19 -20.27 -26.55
C ARG A 295 22.58 -19.45 -27.78
N ASN A 296 21.71 -18.54 -28.19
CA ASN A 296 21.86 -17.78 -29.44
C ASN A 296 22.71 -16.51 -29.26
N ASN A 297 22.95 -16.07 -28.03
CA ASN A 297 23.77 -14.89 -27.73
C ASN A 297 24.87 -15.22 -26.71
N SER A 298 26.09 -15.43 -27.21
CA SER A 298 27.26 -15.76 -26.37
C SER A 298 27.64 -14.66 -25.39
N GLU A 299 27.40 -13.40 -25.75
CA GLU A 299 27.68 -12.25 -24.88
C GLU A 299 26.68 -12.17 -23.73
N LEU A 300 25.39 -12.36 -24.00
CA LEU A 300 24.36 -12.46 -22.96
C LEU A 300 24.68 -13.61 -22.00
N ARG A 301 25.06 -14.77 -22.54
CA ARG A 301 25.44 -15.92 -21.73
C ARG A 301 26.60 -15.61 -20.80
N GLN A 302 27.66 -14.99 -21.30
CA GLN A 302 28.82 -14.64 -20.48
C GLN A 302 28.46 -13.65 -19.37
N ILE A 303 27.66 -12.63 -19.69
CA ILE A 303 27.20 -11.64 -18.70
C ILE A 303 26.29 -12.29 -17.66
N ALA A 304 25.35 -13.13 -18.10
CA ALA A 304 24.46 -13.86 -17.20
C ALA A 304 25.27 -14.78 -16.28
N GLU A 305 26.24 -15.54 -16.78
CA GLU A 305 27.12 -16.39 -15.97
C GLU A 305 27.90 -15.57 -14.93
N GLN A 306 28.41 -14.38 -15.30
CA GLN A 306 29.14 -13.50 -14.37
C GLN A 306 28.25 -12.89 -13.28
N MET A 307 27.00 -12.55 -13.61
CA MET A 307 26.03 -11.95 -12.67
C MET A 307 25.26 -13.01 -11.89
N SER A 308 25.23 -14.25 -12.38
CA SER A 308 24.43 -15.32 -11.81
C SER A 308 24.98 -15.77 -10.47
N PHE A 309 24.06 -16.06 -9.56
CA PHE A 309 24.37 -16.78 -8.33
C PHE A 309 23.16 -17.61 -7.93
N SER A 310 23.40 -18.72 -7.24
CA SER A 310 22.33 -19.57 -6.73
C SER A 310 22.15 -19.30 -5.23
N PRO A 311 21.09 -18.58 -4.81
CA PRO A 311 20.71 -18.59 -3.40
C PRO A 311 20.56 -20.01 -2.86
N SER A 312 21.01 -20.21 -1.63
CA SER A 312 20.54 -21.35 -0.83
C SER A 312 19.05 -21.18 -0.55
N ILE A 313 18.22 -22.19 -0.83
CA ILE A 313 16.84 -22.23 -0.36
C ILE A 313 16.86 -22.16 1.17
N ASP A 314 16.23 -21.15 1.75
CA ASP A 314 15.99 -21.07 3.19
C ASP A 314 14.49 -21.25 3.45
N LEU A 315 14.11 -22.46 3.85
CA LEU A 315 12.71 -22.81 4.14
C LEU A 315 12.20 -22.19 5.44
N ASN A 316 13.06 -21.58 6.26
CA ASN A 316 12.64 -20.91 7.48
C ASN A 316 12.06 -19.51 7.22
N VAL A 317 12.29 -18.96 6.02
CA VAL A 317 11.75 -17.65 5.64
C VAL A 317 10.31 -17.83 5.15
N PRO A 318 9.29 -17.31 5.88
CA PRO A 318 7.90 -17.45 5.48
C PRO A 318 7.63 -16.70 4.17
N LEU A 319 6.80 -17.32 3.33
CA LEU A 319 6.26 -16.69 2.14
C LEU A 319 5.25 -15.61 2.51
N THR A 320 5.20 -14.56 1.72
CA THR A 320 4.14 -13.55 1.77
C THR A 320 2.92 -14.05 1.02
N THR A 321 1.76 -13.95 1.67
CA THR A 321 0.44 -14.28 1.10
C THR A 321 -0.48 -13.09 1.27
N ASP A 322 -1.65 -13.13 0.64
CA ASP A 322 -2.69 -12.11 0.87
C ASP A 322 -3.14 -12.01 2.33
N ASP A 323 -3.07 -13.12 3.06
CA ASP A 323 -3.36 -13.14 4.50
C ASP A 323 -2.19 -12.62 5.33
N TRP A 324 -0.94 -12.85 4.91
CA TRP A 324 0.26 -12.37 5.59
C TRP A 324 1.20 -11.63 4.60
N PRO A 325 0.90 -10.37 4.24
CA PRO A 325 1.61 -9.66 3.17
C PRO A 325 2.78 -8.81 3.70
N TYR A 326 3.58 -9.32 4.64
CA TYR A 326 4.63 -8.52 5.29
C TYR A 326 6.04 -8.79 4.72
N LEU A 327 6.34 -8.19 3.55
CA LEU A 327 7.63 -8.36 2.85
C LEU A 327 8.86 -7.95 3.68
N TYR A 328 8.73 -6.96 4.57
CA TYR A 328 9.84 -6.45 5.42
C TYR A 328 9.84 -7.02 6.84
N LEU A 329 9.01 -8.02 7.11
CA LEU A 329 8.96 -8.70 8.40
C LEU A 329 9.59 -10.08 8.22
N GLU A 330 10.72 -10.36 8.87
CA GLU A 330 11.44 -11.63 8.67
C GLU A 330 10.61 -12.85 9.11
N TYR A 331 9.93 -12.77 10.25
CA TYR A 331 9.05 -13.82 10.79
C TYR A 331 7.89 -13.18 11.56
N PRO A 332 6.75 -13.89 11.77
CA PRO A 332 5.60 -13.36 12.50
C PRO A 332 5.99 -12.84 13.89
N LYS A 333 6.01 -11.52 14.05
CA LYS A 333 6.24 -10.81 15.32
C LYS A 333 5.63 -9.42 15.25
N ILE A 334 5.22 -8.87 16.37
CA ILE A 334 4.83 -7.46 16.46
C ILE A 334 6.13 -6.63 16.48
N PRO A 335 6.36 -5.73 15.50
CA PRO A 335 7.56 -4.89 15.51
C PRO A 335 7.58 -3.97 16.74
N LEU A 336 8.78 -3.76 17.31
CA LEU A 336 8.95 -3.03 18.57
C LEU A 336 8.33 -1.63 18.55
N VAL A 337 8.39 -0.93 17.41
CA VAL A 337 7.86 0.43 17.25
C VAL A 337 6.36 0.49 17.57
N PHE A 338 5.59 -0.52 17.14
CA PHE A 338 4.15 -0.61 17.42
C PHE A 338 3.88 -0.97 18.89
N GLY A 339 4.69 -1.85 19.47
CA GLY A 339 4.64 -2.15 20.91
C GLY A 339 4.93 -0.91 21.77
N LEU A 340 5.93 -0.11 21.39
CA LEU A 340 6.27 1.15 22.06
C LEU A 340 5.12 2.16 21.98
N PHE A 341 4.43 2.25 20.84
CA PHE A 341 3.26 3.11 20.71
C PHE A 341 2.15 2.73 21.70
N GLY A 342 1.83 1.43 21.83
CA GLY A 342 0.90 0.94 22.84
C GLY A 342 1.33 1.27 24.28
N ILE A 343 2.62 1.09 24.59
CA ILE A 343 3.19 1.44 25.91
C ILE A 343 3.08 2.95 26.18
N ILE A 344 3.35 3.80 25.20
CA ILE A 344 3.24 5.26 25.33
C ILE A 344 1.79 5.67 25.59
N LEU A 345 0.82 5.09 24.87
CA LEU A 345 -0.61 5.39 25.09
C LEU A 345 -1.05 4.99 26.50
N ILE A 346 -0.66 3.81 26.96
CA ILE A 346 -0.93 3.33 28.32
C ILE A 346 -0.25 4.27 29.35
N GLY A 347 1.00 4.66 29.11
CA GLY A 347 1.73 5.60 29.95
C GLY A 347 1.07 6.98 30.04
N LEU A 348 0.61 7.52 28.91
CA LEU A 348 -0.13 8.78 28.84
C LEU A 348 -1.46 8.69 29.59
N TYR A 349 -2.16 7.56 29.50
CA TYR A 349 -3.38 7.34 30.28
C TYR A 349 -3.12 7.43 31.79
N PHE A 350 -2.16 6.66 32.31
CA PHE A 350 -1.82 6.70 33.74
C PHE A 350 -1.30 8.07 34.20
N PHE A 351 -0.50 8.73 33.36
CA PHE A 351 -0.01 10.08 33.62
C PHE A 351 -1.16 11.09 33.76
N ASN A 352 -2.12 11.07 32.84
CA ASN A 352 -3.28 11.96 32.88
C ASN A 352 -4.24 11.63 34.02
N ALA A 353 -4.43 10.34 34.33
CA ALA A 353 -5.28 9.91 35.45
C ALA A 353 -4.70 10.40 36.79
N LYS A 354 -3.37 10.28 36.98
CA LYS A 354 -2.66 10.83 38.15
C LYS A 354 -2.76 12.35 38.22
N ARG A 355 -2.58 13.06 37.09
CA ARG A 355 -2.66 14.53 37.04
C ARG A 355 -4.06 15.05 37.38
N SER A 356 -5.09 14.37 36.91
CA SER A 356 -6.48 14.79 37.09
C SER A 356 -7.04 14.43 38.48
N ARG A 357 -6.24 13.79 39.34
CA ARG A 357 -6.70 13.15 40.60
C ARG A 357 -7.93 12.28 40.37
N ALA A 358 -8.06 11.73 39.17
CA ALA A 358 -9.09 10.78 38.85
C ALA A 358 -8.79 9.52 39.67
N ASP A 359 -9.82 8.93 40.28
CA ASP A 359 -9.71 7.61 40.88
C ASP A 359 -9.23 6.65 39.78
N ILE A 360 -7.95 6.24 39.84
CA ILE A 360 -7.37 5.25 38.93
C ILE A 360 -7.96 3.90 39.31
N LYS A 361 -9.24 3.70 38.98
CA LYS A 361 -9.87 2.39 39.04
C LYS A 361 -9.60 1.74 37.71
N LEU A 362 -8.74 0.72 37.73
CA LEU A 362 -8.38 -0.11 36.59
C LEU A 362 -9.56 -1.02 36.17
N PHE A 363 -10.79 -0.47 36.11
CA PHE A 363 -12.10 -1.13 35.99
C PHE A 363 -12.74 -1.55 37.32
N PRO A 364 -13.92 -0.99 37.61
CA PRO A 364 -15.11 -1.82 37.65
C PRO A 364 -15.94 -1.44 36.42
N PHE A 365 -15.72 -2.15 35.32
CA PHE A 365 -16.63 -2.08 34.18
C PHE A 365 -18.02 -2.41 34.69
N SER A 366 -18.95 -1.46 34.62
CA SER A 366 -20.35 -1.87 34.62
C SER A 366 -20.60 -2.72 33.38
N THR A 367 -21.64 -3.54 33.41
CA THR A 367 -22.05 -4.33 32.24
C THR A 367 -22.26 -3.42 31.02
N GLU A 368 -22.84 -2.23 31.23
CA GLU A 368 -23.02 -1.20 30.20
C GLU A 368 -21.68 -0.63 29.68
N ASP A 369 -20.73 -0.33 30.55
CA ASP A 369 -19.40 0.13 30.12
C ASP A 369 -18.71 -0.94 29.26
N ALA A 370 -18.80 -2.23 29.65
CA ALA A 370 -18.23 -3.33 28.89
C ALA A 370 -18.88 -3.42 27.50
N HIS A 371 -20.19 -3.24 27.41
CA HIS A 371 -20.93 -3.20 26.15
C HIS A 371 -20.38 -2.14 25.19
N PHE A 372 -20.28 -0.88 25.65
CA PHE A 372 -19.78 0.21 24.81
C PHE A 372 -18.31 0.07 24.45
N PHE A 373 -17.49 -0.44 25.38
CA PHE A 373 -16.08 -0.73 25.12
C PHE A 373 -15.92 -1.75 24.00
N PHE A 374 -16.61 -2.89 24.09
CA PHE A 374 -16.51 -3.94 23.07
C PHE A 374 -17.12 -3.50 21.73
N LEU A 375 -18.20 -2.71 21.74
CA LEU A 375 -18.74 -2.11 20.52
C LEU A 375 -17.71 -1.22 19.81
N GLY A 376 -17.00 -0.38 20.56
CA GLY A 376 -15.98 0.52 20.00
C GLY A 376 -14.77 -0.24 19.48
N ALA A 377 -14.28 -1.20 20.26
CA ALA A 377 -13.16 -2.04 19.88
C ALA A 377 -13.45 -2.85 18.61
N ALA A 378 -14.64 -3.46 18.54
CA ALA A 378 -15.06 -4.23 17.38
C ALA A 378 -15.23 -3.34 16.15
N PHE A 379 -15.87 -2.17 16.30
CA PHE A 379 -16.11 -1.23 15.22
C PHE A 379 -14.80 -0.76 14.58
N LEU A 380 -13.85 -0.23 15.36
CA LEU A 380 -12.61 0.30 14.79
C LEU A 380 -11.73 -0.81 14.20
N LEU A 381 -11.62 -1.96 14.88
CA LEU A 381 -10.87 -3.09 14.35
C LEU A 381 -11.47 -3.59 13.02
N PHE A 382 -12.80 -3.62 12.91
CA PHE A 382 -13.48 -4.05 11.69
C PHE A 382 -13.31 -3.03 10.56
N GLU A 383 -13.37 -1.73 10.87
CA GLU A 383 -13.09 -0.66 9.91
C GLU A 383 -11.68 -0.80 9.30
N VAL A 384 -10.66 -0.95 10.14
CA VAL A 384 -9.27 -1.06 9.65
C VAL A 384 -9.03 -2.38 8.88
N GLN A 385 -9.63 -3.48 9.33
CA GLN A 385 -9.59 -4.75 8.63
C GLN A 385 -10.24 -4.64 7.23
N ASN A 386 -11.37 -3.94 7.13
CA ASN A 386 -12.07 -3.72 5.87
C ASN A 386 -11.24 -2.88 4.89
N ILE A 387 -10.53 -1.85 5.38
CA ILE A 387 -9.60 -1.05 4.57
C ILE A 387 -8.49 -1.94 3.99
N SER A 388 -7.86 -2.76 4.84
CA SER A 388 -6.79 -3.67 4.41
C SER A 388 -7.28 -4.70 3.39
N LYS A 389 -8.45 -5.31 3.62
CA LYS A 389 -9.02 -6.33 2.72
C LYS A 389 -9.47 -5.74 1.38
N ALA A 390 -10.10 -4.57 1.39
CA ALA A 390 -10.52 -3.91 0.15
C ALA A 390 -9.31 -3.46 -0.68
N SER A 391 -8.25 -2.94 -0.03
CA SER A 391 -6.99 -2.58 -0.68
C SER A 391 -6.33 -3.75 -1.42
N LEU A 392 -6.38 -4.96 -0.84
CA LEU A 392 -5.89 -6.18 -1.49
C LEU A 392 -6.64 -6.55 -2.79
N ILE A 393 -7.90 -6.14 -2.93
CA ILE A 393 -8.76 -6.57 -4.04
C ILE A 393 -8.83 -5.51 -5.13
N LEU A 394 -9.06 -4.27 -4.70
CA LEU A 394 -9.32 -3.13 -5.57
C LEU A 394 -8.04 -2.37 -5.94
N GLY A 395 -6.91 -2.71 -5.32
CA GLY A 395 -5.70 -1.91 -5.33
C GLY A 395 -5.67 -0.96 -4.14
N ASN A 396 -4.47 -0.68 -3.64
CA ASN A 396 -4.33 0.25 -2.53
C ASN A 396 -4.21 1.67 -3.12
N THR A 397 -5.33 2.31 -3.43
CA THR A 397 -5.32 3.71 -3.91
C THR A 397 -6.04 4.63 -2.92
N TRP A 398 -5.72 5.92 -2.98
CA TRP A 398 -6.38 6.89 -2.09
C TRP A 398 -7.88 6.99 -2.40
N GLU A 399 -8.30 6.78 -3.65
CA GLU A 399 -9.71 6.73 -4.05
C GLU A 399 -10.42 5.54 -3.40
N VAL A 400 -9.80 4.36 -3.38
CA VAL A 400 -10.36 3.16 -2.73
C VAL A 400 -10.56 3.42 -1.23
N ASN A 401 -9.56 3.98 -0.56
CA ASN A 401 -9.64 4.31 0.86
C ASN A 401 -10.74 5.36 1.14
N ALA A 402 -10.86 6.38 0.30
CA ALA A 402 -11.91 7.40 0.41
C ALA A 402 -13.32 6.81 0.22
N MET A 403 -13.51 5.90 -0.76
CA MET A 403 -14.77 5.21 -0.98
C MET A 403 -15.19 4.35 0.22
N ILE A 404 -14.23 3.69 0.88
CA ILE A 404 -14.49 2.87 2.08
C ILE A 404 -14.97 3.76 3.22
N ILE A 405 -14.23 4.82 3.56
CA ILE A 405 -14.60 5.74 4.63
C ILE A 405 -15.97 6.37 4.34
N PHE A 406 -16.20 6.83 3.11
CA PHE A 406 -17.49 7.39 2.70
C PHE A 406 -18.63 6.38 2.86
N SER A 407 -18.42 5.12 2.46
CA SER A 407 -19.41 4.05 2.59
C SER A 407 -19.75 3.78 4.06
N ILE A 408 -18.73 3.72 4.92
CA ILE A 408 -18.92 3.55 6.37
C ILE A 408 -19.75 4.70 6.95
N MET A 409 -19.39 5.95 6.64
CA MET A 409 -20.13 7.13 7.09
C MET A 409 -21.60 7.12 6.62
N MET A 410 -21.83 6.77 5.35
CA MET A 410 -23.18 6.66 4.78
C MET A 410 -24.00 5.56 5.45
N LEU A 411 -23.42 4.38 5.70
CA LEU A 411 -24.10 3.29 6.39
C LEU A 411 -24.43 3.65 7.84
N ILE A 412 -23.54 4.33 8.56
CA ILE A 412 -23.81 4.78 9.93
C ILE A 412 -24.92 5.84 9.94
N LEU A 413 -24.89 6.78 8.99
CA LEU A 413 -25.96 7.77 8.83
C LEU A 413 -27.31 7.09 8.55
N LEU A 414 -27.33 6.08 7.67
CA LEU A 414 -28.53 5.29 7.36
C LEU A 414 -29.02 4.52 8.59
N ALA A 415 -28.11 3.94 9.39
CA ALA A 415 -28.45 3.23 10.62
C ALA A 415 -29.14 4.17 11.62
N ASN A 416 -28.58 5.37 11.82
CA ASN A 416 -29.16 6.40 12.69
C ASN A 416 -30.53 6.87 12.19
N PHE A 417 -30.66 7.10 10.88
CA PHE A 417 -31.93 7.47 10.26
C PHE A 417 -32.99 6.37 10.45
N LEU A 418 -32.63 5.10 10.25
CA LEU A 418 -33.54 3.99 10.39
C LEU A 418 -34.04 3.84 11.84
N VAL A 419 -33.15 3.94 12.83
CA VAL A 419 -33.55 3.88 14.24
C VAL A 419 -34.41 5.09 14.64
N SER A 420 -34.15 6.27 14.09
CA SER A 420 -35.00 7.44 14.29
C SER A 420 -36.43 7.24 13.76
N LYS A 421 -36.59 6.53 12.63
CA LYS A 421 -37.92 6.20 12.07
C LYS A 421 -38.58 5.03 12.78
N PHE A 422 -37.80 4.04 13.21
CA PHE A 422 -38.27 2.82 13.84
C PHE A 422 -37.58 2.60 15.20
N PRO A 423 -37.99 3.33 16.25
CA PRO A 423 -37.31 3.29 17.56
C PRO A 423 -37.49 1.96 18.30
N LYS A 424 -38.32 1.04 17.79
CA LYS A 424 -38.58 -0.28 18.39
C LYS A 424 -37.83 -1.42 17.71
N ILE A 425 -36.83 -1.13 16.87
CA ILE A 425 -36.01 -2.18 16.26
C ILE A 425 -35.39 -3.06 17.37
N PRO A 426 -35.59 -4.38 17.32
CA PRO A 426 -35.03 -5.30 18.31
C PRO A 426 -33.52 -5.43 18.11
N THR A 427 -32.75 -5.30 19.19
CA THR A 427 -31.27 -5.34 19.13
C THR A 427 -30.72 -6.76 18.97
N LEU A 428 -31.40 -7.78 19.50
CA LEU A 428 -30.93 -9.16 19.43
C LEU A 428 -30.81 -9.66 17.97
N PRO A 429 -31.84 -9.54 17.10
CA PRO A 429 -31.69 -9.95 15.71
C PRO A 429 -30.59 -9.16 14.98
N CYS A 430 -30.42 -7.87 15.27
CA CYS A 430 -29.37 -7.05 14.67
C CYS A 430 -27.97 -7.59 15.02
N PHE A 431 -27.73 -7.95 16.28
CA PHE A 431 -26.48 -8.59 16.71
C PHE A 431 -26.26 -9.96 16.06
N LEU A 432 -27.30 -10.80 15.97
CA LEU A 432 -27.18 -12.11 15.35
C LEU A 432 -26.88 -12.01 13.85
N LEU A 433 -27.52 -11.08 13.15
CA LEU A 433 -27.24 -10.79 11.74
C LEU A 433 -25.85 -10.20 11.56
N LEU A 434 -25.40 -9.33 12.48
CA LEU A 434 -24.05 -8.78 12.47
C LEU A 434 -23.00 -9.90 12.57
N LEU A 435 -23.11 -10.76 13.58
CA LEU A 435 -22.21 -11.90 13.77
C LEU A 435 -22.24 -12.86 12.59
N ALA A 436 -23.44 -13.17 12.05
CA ALA A 436 -23.59 -14.01 10.87
C ALA A 436 -22.92 -13.38 9.62
N SER A 437 -23.06 -12.07 9.42
CA SER A 437 -22.45 -11.36 8.30
C SER A 437 -20.92 -11.31 8.40
N ILE A 438 -20.36 -11.11 9.60
CA ILE A 438 -18.90 -11.18 9.84
C ILE A 438 -18.39 -12.61 9.58
N ALA A 439 -19.10 -13.62 10.07
CA ALA A 439 -18.75 -15.02 9.80
C ALA A 439 -18.80 -15.34 8.29
N CYS A 440 -19.82 -14.84 7.59
CA CYS A 440 -19.91 -14.96 6.13
C CYS A 440 -18.71 -14.30 5.42
N LEU A 441 -18.33 -13.08 5.83
CA LEU A 441 -17.17 -12.38 5.28
C LEU A 441 -15.83 -13.10 5.52
N TYR A 442 -15.71 -13.86 6.61
CA TYR A 442 -14.52 -14.68 6.90
C TYR A 442 -14.36 -15.82 5.89
N PHE A 443 -15.44 -16.47 5.49
CA PHE A 443 -15.40 -17.58 4.52
C PHE A 443 -15.49 -17.13 3.06
N THR A 444 -15.86 -15.87 2.80
CA THR A 444 -16.00 -15.36 1.43
C THR A 444 -14.64 -14.91 0.87
N ASP A 445 -14.25 -15.54 -0.24
CA ASP A 445 -13.17 -15.06 -1.09
C ASP A 445 -13.69 -13.97 -2.03
N LEU A 446 -13.42 -12.72 -1.65
CA LEU A 446 -13.86 -11.55 -2.41
C LEU A 446 -13.13 -11.38 -3.75
N SER A 447 -11.99 -12.06 -3.95
CA SER A 447 -11.29 -12.02 -5.23
C SER A 447 -12.04 -12.75 -6.34
N SER A 448 -13.00 -13.61 -5.99
CA SER A 448 -13.89 -14.30 -6.93
C SER A 448 -14.98 -13.40 -7.53
N ILE A 449 -15.17 -12.17 -7.02
CA ILE A 449 -16.19 -11.24 -7.52
C ILE A 449 -15.71 -10.67 -8.88
N SER A 450 -16.18 -11.29 -9.96
CA SER A 450 -15.91 -10.87 -11.34
C SER A 450 -16.94 -9.82 -11.78
N ILE A 451 -16.57 -8.54 -11.66
CA ILE A 451 -17.29 -7.41 -12.23
C ILE A 451 -16.29 -6.69 -13.14
N GLU A 452 -16.63 -6.54 -14.42
CA GLU A 452 -15.75 -5.94 -15.44
C GLU A 452 -15.53 -4.44 -15.20
N ASP A 453 -16.60 -3.71 -14.86
CA ASP A 453 -16.51 -2.28 -14.57
C ASP A 453 -15.81 -2.03 -13.23
N ALA A 454 -14.67 -1.34 -13.29
CA ALA A 454 -13.81 -1.12 -12.13
C ALA A 454 -14.51 -0.32 -11.01
N MET A 455 -15.31 0.69 -11.36
CA MET A 455 -16.00 1.53 -10.38
C MET A 455 -17.16 0.76 -9.73
N LEU A 456 -17.93 0.01 -10.51
CA LEU A 456 -19.01 -0.83 -10.02
C LEU A 456 -18.47 -1.94 -9.13
N ARG A 457 -17.34 -2.56 -9.51
CA ARG A 457 -16.64 -3.55 -8.68
C ARG A 457 -16.20 -2.93 -7.37
N ALA A 458 -15.55 -1.77 -7.42
CA ALA A 458 -15.09 -1.06 -6.23
C ALA A 458 -16.25 -0.72 -5.28
N PHE A 459 -17.33 -0.18 -5.82
CA PHE A 459 -18.54 0.13 -5.07
C PHE A 459 -19.17 -1.12 -4.44
N THR A 460 -19.34 -2.19 -5.22
CA THR A 460 -19.97 -3.43 -4.76
C THR A 460 -19.16 -4.12 -3.67
N VAL A 461 -17.86 -4.28 -3.88
CA VAL A 461 -16.95 -4.89 -2.91
C VAL A 461 -16.92 -4.05 -1.63
N THR A 462 -16.78 -2.73 -1.75
CA THR A 462 -16.74 -1.82 -0.60
C THR A 462 -18.03 -1.89 0.21
N PHE A 463 -19.18 -1.84 -0.46
CA PHE A 463 -20.48 -1.90 0.21
C PHE A 463 -20.71 -3.25 0.89
N LEU A 464 -20.36 -4.36 0.22
CA LEU A 464 -20.51 -5.71 0.78
C LEU A 464 -19.65 -5.89 2.04
N VAL A 465 -18.39 -5.47 1.97
CA VAL A 465 -17.41 -5.56 3.06
C VAL A 465 -17.82 -4.66 4.25
N THR A 466 -18.35 -3.47 3.98
CA THR A 466 -18.74 -2.51 5.03
C THR A 466 -20.17 -2.69 5.55
N SER A 467 -21.02 -3.44 4.86
CA SER A 467 -22.43 -3.65 5.24
C SER A 467 -22.67 -4.10 6.69
N PRO A 468 -21.83 -4.93 7.35
CA PRO A 468 -22.07 -5.27 8.76
C PRO A 468 -21.96 -4.05 9.69
N LEU A 469 -21.23 -3.00 9.30
CA LEU A 469 -21.14 -1.76 10.07
C LEU A 469 -22.49 -1.02 10.16
N PHE A 470 -23.39 -1.22 9.19
CA PHE A 470 -24.78 -0.76 9.30
C PHE A 470 -25.49 -1.38 10.51
N LEU A 471 -25.38 -2.70 10.66
CA LEU A 471 -25.96 -3.44 11.79
C LEU A 471 -25.30 -3.05 13.11
N SER A 472 -23.97 -2.87 13.11
CA SER A 472 -23.24 -2.32 14.26
C SER A 472 -23.76 -0.94 14.65
N GLY A 473 -24.01 -0.07 13.67
CA GLY A 473 -24.57 1.27 13.89
C GLY A 473 -25.93 1.23 14.58
N ILE A 474 -26.82 0.33 14.14
CA ILE A 474 -28.13 0.11 14.77
C ILE A 474 -27.96 -0.35 16.23
N CYS A 475 -27.08 -1.34 16.47
CA CYS A 475 -26.82 -1.84 17.82
C CYS A 475 -26.29 -0.73 18.75
N PHE A 476 -25.35 0.08 18.26
CA PHE A 476 -24.77 1.19 19.01
C PHE A 476 -25.81 2.25 19.35
N ILE A 477 -26.53 2.79 18.36
CA ILE A 477 -27.45 3.91 18.59
C ILE A 477 -28.62 3.52 19.49
N ARG A 478 -29.10 2.26 19.40
CA ARG A 478 -30.13 1.73 20.30
C ARG A 478 -29.66 1.61 21.74
N ALA A 479 -28.43 1.13 21.97
CA ALA A 479 -27.84 1.08 23.30
C ALA A 479 -27.58 2.50 23.83
N PHE A 480 -27.08 3.40 22.97
CA PHE A 480 -26.76 4.78 23.32
C PHE A 480 -27.98 5.61 23.72
N GLU A 481 -29.12 5.40 23.05
CA GLU A 481 -30.38 6.04 23.39
C GLU A 481 -30.85 5.70 24.81
N GLN A 482 -30.65 4.44 25.22
CA GLN A 482 -31.05 3.88 26.53
C GLN A 482 -30.08 4.20 27.66
N SER A 483 -28.86 4.67 27.33
CA SER A 483 -27.84 5.00 28.34
C SER A 483 -28.23 6.24 29.14
N GLU A 484 -28.23 6.13 30.47
CA GLU A 484 -28.42 7.27 31.38
C GLU A 484 -27.24 8.26 31.31
N ARG A 485 -26.03 7.73 31.11
CA ARG A 485 -24.77 8.49 31.08
C ARG A 485 -24.09 8.43 29.72
N ARG A 486 -24.67 9.14 28.76
CA ARG A 486 -24.17 9.23 27.38
C ARG A 486 -22.75 9.76 27.26
N ASP A 487 -22.33 10.66 28.17
CA ASP A 487 -20.96 11.16 28.28
C ASP A 487 -19.96 10.02 28.53
N ARG A 488 -20.29 9.15 29.49
CA ARG A 488 -19.48 7.99 29.87
C ARG A 488 -19.52 6.91 28.81
N ALA A 489 -20.69 6.57 28.30
CA ALA A 489 -20.87 5.58 27.24
C ALA A 489 -20.02 5.93 26.00
N TYR A 490 -20.06 7.19 25.57
CA TYR A 490 -19.25 7.66 24.45
C TYR A 490 -17.75 7.60 24.75
N GLY A 491 -17.32 8.06 25.93
CA GLY A 491 -15.90 8.01 26.33
C GLY A 491 -15.34 6.58 26.40
N VAL A 492 -16.11 5.63 26.95
CA VAL A 492 -15.73 4.22 27.02
C VAL A 492 -15.72 3.57 25.64
N ASN A 493 -16.65 3.94 24.76
CA ASN A 493 -16.64 3.50 23.37
C ASN A 493 -15.41 3.99 22.59
N MET A 494 -15.01 5.26 22.77
CA MET A 494 -13.77 5.79 22.19
C MET A 494 -12.53 5.06 22.72
N PHE A 495 -12.50 4.74 24.02
CA PHE A 495 -11.41 3.97 24.60
C PHE A 495 -11.36 2.54 24.06
N GLY A 496 -12.52 1.90 23.88
CA GLY A 496 -12.64 0.63 23.18
C GLY A 496 -12.08 0.71 21.78
N SER A 497 -12.43 1.75 21.03
CA SER A 497 -11.94 1.99 19.67
C SER A 497 -10.40 2.05 19.64
N LEU A 498 -9.77 2.80 20.56
CA LEU A 498 -8.31 2.83 20.69
C LEU A 498 -7.70 1.43 20.86
N VAL A 499 -8.29 0.60 21.71
CA VAL A 499 -7.85 -0.80 21.89
C VAL A 499 -8.08 -1.60 20.61
N GLY A 500 -9.21 -1.43 19.93
CA GLY A 500 -9.49 -2.02 18.63
C GLY A 500 -8.41 -1.72 17.59
N GLY A 501 -7.94 -0.46 17.52
CA GLY A 501 -6.84 -0.07 16.64
C GLY A 501 -5.52 -0.76 17.00
N LEU A 502 -5.22 -0.94 18.29
CA LEU A 502 -4.03 -1.69 18.72
C LEU A 502 -4.13 -3.20 18.44
N LEU A 503 -5.35 -3.75 18.43
CA LEU A 503 -5.58 -5.16 18.10
C LEU A 503 -5.27 -5.48 16.64
N GLU A 504 -5.21 -4.48 15.75
CA GLU A 504 -4.76 -4.64 14.36
C GLU A 504 -3.38 -5.29 14.29
N PHE A 505 -2.49 -5.01 15.26
CA PHE A 505 -1.13 -5.57 15.28
C PHE A 505 -1.09 -7.09 15.42
N PHE A 506 -2.19 -7.74 15.81
CA PHE A 506 -2.26 -9.21 15.78
C PHE A 506 -2.21 -9.77 14.35
N SER A 507 -2.47 -8.96 13.33
CA SER A 507 -2.30 -9.37 11.93
C SER A 507 -0.85 -9.72 11.59
N PHE A 508 0.15 -9.12 12.26
CA PHE A 508 1.55 -9.51 12.09
C PHE A 508 1.87 -10.94 12.52
N LEU A 509 1.10 -11.44 13.49
CA LEU A 509 1.29 -12.75 14.08
C LEU A 509 0.48 -13.82 13.35
N PHE A 510 -0.77 -13.49 13.02
CA PHE A 510 -1.78 -14.47 12.61
C PHE A 510 -2.39 -14.20 11.24
N GLY A 511 -2.02 -13.12 10.56
CA GLY A 511 -2.59 -12.69 9.29
C GLY A 511 -3.80 -11.76 9.42
N ILE A 512 -4.15 -11.10 8.32
CA ILE A 512 -5.24 -10.11 8.23
C ILE A 512 -6.60 -10.77 8.46
N LYS A 513 -6.79 -12.01 8.01
CA LYS A 513 -8.03 -12.77 8.16
C LYS A 513 -8.36 -13.07 9.61
N PHE A 514 -7.35 -13.25 10.48
CA PHE A 514 -7.54 -13.44 11.92
C PHE A 514 -8.23 -12.24 12.60
N LEU A 515 -8.07 -11.03 12.07
CA LEU A 515 -8.74 -9.85 12.62
C LEU A 515 -10.26 -9.97 12.61
N LEU A 516 -10.86 -10.66 11.62
CA LEU A 516 -12.31 -10.93 11.60
C LEU A 516 -12.75 -11.84 12.75
N VAL A 517 -11.89 -12.77 13.19
CA VAL A 517 -12.15 -13.61 14.37
C VAL A 517 -12.17 -12.74 15.64
N LEU A 518 -11.21 -11.82 15.77
CA LEU A 518 -11.20 -10.86 16.88
C LEU A 518 -12.45 -9.97 16.86
N VAL A 519 -12.82 -9.42 15.70
CA VAL A 519 -14.05 -8.64 15.52
C VAL A 519 -15.29 -9.44 15.95
N PHE A 520 -15.41 -10.70 15.51
CA PHE A 520 -16.50 -11.58 15.90
C PHE A 520 -16.56 -11.80 17.42
N CYS A 521 -15.41 -12.06 18.06
CA CYS A 521 -15.30 -12.22 19.50
C CYS A 521 -15.70 -10.93 20.25
N LEU A 522 -15.23 -9.76 19.81
CA LEU A 522 -15.54 -8.49 20.42
C LEU A 522 -17.04 -8.16 20.32
N TYR A 523 -17.68 -8.34 19.15
CA TYR A 523 -19.13 -8.17 19.04
C TYR A 523 -19.92 -9.20 19.84
N SER A 524 -19.40 -10.42 20.00
CA SER A 524 -20.01 -11.43 20.87
C SER A 524 -19.95 -11.00 22.34
N PHE A 525 -18.82 -10.45 22.80
CA PHE A 525 -18.72 -9.89 24.13
C PHE A 525 -19.61 -8.66 24.32
N ALA A 526 -19.75 -7.81 23.30
CA ALA A 526 -20.72 -6.71 23.32
C ALA A 526 -22.15 -7.24 23.48
N LEU A 527 -22.53 -8.30 22.76
CA LEU A 527 -23.85 -8.92 22.89
C LEU A 527 -24.08 -9.49 24.31
N LEU A 528 -23.08 -10.18 24.87
CA LEU A 528 -23.17 -10.78 26.21
C LEU A 528 -23.24 -9.74 27.33
N SER A 529 -22.60 -8.59 27.13
CA SER A 529 -22.58 -7.46 28.08
C SER A 529 -23.70 -6.45 27.86
N ARG A 530 -24.65 -6.71 26.94
CA ARG A 530 -25.73 -5.76 26.72
C ARG A 530 -26.57 -5.53 27.99
N PRO A 531 -27.00 -4.29 28.27
CA PRO A 531 -28.03 -4.02 29.27
C PRO A 531 -29.31 -4.81 28.94
N ARG A 532 -29.96 -5.39 29.95
CA ARG A 532 -31.20 -6.16 29.78
C ARG A 532 -32.43 -5.28 29.76
#